data_AF-A0A8C4TM33-F1
#
_entry.id   AF-A0A8C4TM33-F1
#
_cell.length_a   1.000
_cell.length_b   1.000
_cell.length_c   1.000
_cell.angle_alpha   90.00
_cell.angle_beta   90.00
_cell.angle_gamma   90.00
#
_symmetry.space_group_name_H-M   'P 1'
#
loop_
_entity.id
_entity.type
_entity.pdbx_description
1 polymer ?
#
loop_
_entity_poly.entity_id
_entity_poly.type
_entity_poly.pdbx_seq_one_letter_code
_entity_poly.pdbx_strand_id
1 'polypeptide(L)'
;MSNDVEVNTMAPEMPAMFDGMKLAAVAAVLYIIVRCLNLKSPTAPPELTYQDTPLNHFILKSCSLLTKEYIPPLLWGKSGHLQTALYGKMGRVSSPHPYGLRKFLTMPDGATATFDLFESLSDHCTGVDVTMVICPGIGNHSEKHYIRTFVDYAQKQGYRCAVLNHLGALPNIELTSPRVFTYGCTWEFGAMVGYIKKTFPQTQLIVVGFSLGGNIVCKFLGENRTNQERVLCCVSVCQGYSALRHYVLKRFATMVVYIIYIYVYIYIYIYICIYMY
;
A
#
# COMPACT_ATOMS: atom_id res chain seq x y z
N MET A 1 -61.94 66.45 4.47
CA MET A 1 -61.65 65.55 5.60
C MET A 1 -62.18 64.19 5.21
N SER A 2 -61.41 63.37 4.52
CA SER A 2 -60.37 62.47 5.08
C SER A 2 -60.97 61.45 6.06
N ASN A 3 -61.04 60.19 5.64
CA ASN A 3 -60.12 59.18 6.17
C ASN A 3 -60.22 57.92 5.30
N ASP A 4 -59.13 57.69 4.56
CA ASP A 4 -58.84 56.47 3.84
C ASP A 4 -58.76 55.30 4.81
N VAL A 5 -59.44 54.22 4.46
CA VAL A 5 -59.31 52.92 5.12
C VAL A 5 -58.07 52.25 4.53
N GLU A 6 -56.95 52.32 5.23
CA GLU A 6 -55.77 51.50 4.93
C GLU A 6 -56.11 50.03 5.21
N VAL A 7 -56.39 49.29 4.14
CA VAL A 7 -56.50 47.83 4.16
C VAL A 7 -55.12 47.24 4.34
N ASN A 8 -54.98 46.56 5.47
CA ASN A 8 -53.83 45.76 5.87
C ASN A 8 -53.66 44.57 4.90
N THR A 9 -52.75 44.66 3.92
CA THR A 9 -52.30 43.49 3.13
C THR A 9 -50.93 43.02 3.63
N MET A 10 -50.94 42.19 4.67
CA MET A 10 -49.84 41.28 4.97
C MET A 10 -49.83 40.20 3.90
N ALA A 11 -48.87 40.25 2.97
CA ALA A 11 -48.61 39.16 2.04
C ALA A 11 -48.09 37.92 2.81
N PRO A 12 -48.72 36.73 2.74
CA PRO A 12 -48.16 35.52 3.31
C PRO A 12 -47.30 34.81 2.26
N GLU A 13 -46.29 35.49 1.71
CA GLU A 13 -45.26 34.83 0.91
C GLU A 13 -44.04 34.61 1.79
N MET A 14 -43.98 33.50 2.55
CA MET A 14 -42.69 32.92 2.98
C MET A 14 -42.65 31.52 3.66
N PRO A 15 -43.66 30.63 3.63
CA PRO A 15 -43.43 29.24 4.04
C PRO A 15 -42.83 28.39 2.92
N ALA A 16 -43.37 28.48 1.69
CA ALA A 16 -42.99 27.60 0.57
C ALA A 16 -41.57 27.85 0.04
N MET A 17 -41.11 29.11 0.01
CA MET A 17 -39.75 29.47 -0.40
C MET A 17 -38.70 28.94 0.60
N PHE A 18 -39.02 29.00 1.88
CA PHE A 18 -38.15 28.50 2.96
C PHE A 18 -38.03 26.96 2.91
N ASP A 19 -39.11 26.26 2.54
CA ASP A 19 -39.11 24.81 2.33
C ASP A 19 -38.33 24.41 1.07
N GLY A 20 -38.49 25.16 -0.03
CA GLY A 20 -37.72 24.96 -1.26
C GLY A 20 -36.22 25.16 -1.07
N MET A 21 -35.81 26.19 -0.32
CA MET A 21 -34.41 26.43 0.01
C MET A 21 -33.81 25.35 0.91
N LYS A 22 -34.57 24.86 1.91
CA LYS A 22 -34.15 23.73 2.75
C LYS A 22 -34.00 22.45 1.94
N LEU A 23 -34.95 22.15 1.06
CA LEU A 23 -34.89 20.98 0.19
C LEU A 23 -33.70 21.05 -0.77
N ALA A 24 -33.43 22.22 -1.36
CA ALA A 24 -32.27 22.45 -2.21
C ALA A 24 -30.95 22.29 -1.45
N ALA A 25 -30.86 22.80 -0.22
CA ALA A 25 -29.68 22.63 0.63
C ALA A 25 -29.46 21.16 1.00
N VAL A 26 -30.50 20.43 1.37
CA VAL A 26 -30.42 18.98 1.64
C VAL A 26 -29.98 18.21 0.40
N ALA A 27 -30.54 18.51 -0.77
CA ALA A 27 -30.16 17.88 -2.03
C ALA A 27 -28.69 18.16 -2.40
N ALA A 28 -28.21 19.39 -2.19
CA ALA A 28 -26.82 19.76 -2.43
C ALA A 28 -25.86 19.00 -1.50
N VAL A 29 -26.20 18.90 -0.21
CA VAL A 29 -25.42 18.12 0.77
C VAL A 29 -25.38 16.65 0.38
N LEU A 30 -26.51 16.04 0.04
CA LEU A 30 -26.58 14.65 -0.41
C LEU A 30 -25.77 14.42 -1.69
N TYR A 31 -25.82 15.36 -2.64
CA TYR A 31 -25.03 15.30 -3.85
C TYR A 31 -23.52 15.36 -3.55
N ILE A 32 -23.08 16.27 -2.68
CA ILE A 32 -21.69 16.36 -2.24
C ILE A 32 -21.27 15.04 -1.57
N ILE A 33 -22.08 14.48 -0.69
CA ILE A 33 -21.83 13.18 -0.05
C ILE A 33 -21.66 12.08 -1.10
N VAL A 34 -22.60 11.94 -2.05
CA VAL A 34 -22.53 10.95 -3.13
C VAL A 34 -21.25 11.10 -3.96
N ARG A 35 -20.82 12.33 -4.23
CA ARG A 35 -19.58 12.63 -4.97
C ARG A 35 -18.33 12.33 -4.14
N CYS A 36 -18.26 12.77 -2.89
CA CYS A 36 -17.11 12.55 -1.99
C CYS A 36 -16.93 11.07 -1.63
N LEU A 37 -18.02 10.33 -1.46
CA LEU A 37 -18.03 8.90 -1.20
C LEU A 37 -17.90 8.06 -2.48
N ASN A 38 -17.95 8.71 -3.65
CA ASN A 38 -17.81 8.07 -4.96
C ASN A 38 -18.81 6.92 -5.18
N LEU A 39 -20.03 7.04 -4.64
CA LEU A 39 -21.00 5.92 -4.54
C LEU A 39 -21.44 5.38 -5.90
N LYS A 40 -21.41 6.22 -6.93
CA LYS A 40 -21.81 5.89 -8.31
C LYS A 40 -20.72 5.20 -9.13
N SER A 41 -19.49 5.10 -8.63
CA SER A 41 -18.45 4.38 -9.36
C SER A 41 -18.80 2.89 -9.46
N PRO A 42 -18.79 2.31 -10.68
CA PRO A 42 -19.01 0.88 -10.87
C PRO A 42 -17.86 0.09 -10.29
N THR A 43 -18.14 -1.14 -9.88
CA THR A 43 -17.10 -2.14 -9.63
C THR A 43 -16.62 -2.68 -10.97
N ALA A 44 -15.33 -2.96 -11.07
CA ALA A 44 -14.73 -3.59 -12.23
C ALA A 44 -13.63 -4.54 -11.78
N PRO A 45 -13.29 -5.57 -12.58
CA PRO A 45 -12.08 -6.35 -12.38
C PRO A 45 -10.84 -5.44 -12.45
N PRO A 46 -9.71 -5.85 -11.87
CA PRO A 46 -8.48 -5.09 -11.99
C PRO A 46 -8.05 -4.99 -13.47
N GLU A 47 -7.60 -3.82 -13.89
CA GLU A 47 -6.96 -3.66 -15.19
C GLU A 47 -5.57 -4.31 -15.15
N LEU A 48 -5.33 -5.27 -16.05
CA LEU A 48 -4.09 -6.03 -16.10
C LEU A 48 -3.24 -5.56 -17.27
N THR A 49 -2.07 -5.01 -16.98
CA THR A 49 -1.01 -4.81 -17.98
C THR A 49 0.06 -5.85 -17.74
N TYR A 50 0.38 -6.67 -18.75
CA TYR A 50 1.41 -7.71 -18.71
C TYR A 50 1.98 -8.01 -20.10
N GLN A 51 3.16 -8.62 -20.15
CA GLN A 51 3.76 -9.10 -21.41
C GLN A 51 3.14 -10.43 -21.83
N ASP A 52 2.99 -10.70 -23.12
CA ASP A 52 2.42 -11.98 -23.56
C ASP A 52 3.44 -13.13 -23.40
N THR A 53 3.39 -13.86 -22.29
CA THR A 53 4.32 -14.95 -21.96
C THR A 53 3.60 -16.17 -21.37
N PRO A 54 4.15 -17.39 -21.52
CA PRO A 54 3.55 -18.61 -20.92
C PRO A 54 3.38 -18.52 -19.40
N LEU A 55 4.32 -17.88 -18.71
CA LEU A 55 4.25 -17.64 -17.26
C LEU A 55 3.04 -16.77 -16.91
N ASN A 56 2.75 -15.76 -17.75
CA ASN A 56 1.64 -14.84 -17.52
C ASN A 56 0.29 -15.48 -17.73
N HIS A 57 0.15 -16.30 -18.76
CA HIS A 57 -1.02 -17.15 -18.93
C HIS A 57 -1.22 -18.11 -17.76
N PHE A 58 -0.14 -18.72 -17.26
CA PHE A 58 -0.22 -19.60 -16.10
C PHE A 58 -0.71 -18.88 -14.85
N ILE A 59 -0.21 -17.69 -14.55
CA ILE A 59 -0.61 -16.92 -13.38
C ILE A 59 -2.05 -16.43 -13.49
N LEU A 60 -2.46 -15.93 -14.65
CA LEU A 60 -3.85 -15.51 -14.88
C LEU A 60 -4.83 -16.67 -14.71
N LYS A 61 -4.45 -17.86 -15.19
CA LYS A 61 -5.25 -19.08 -15.02
C LYS A 61 -5.28 -19.55 -13.57
N SER A 62 -4.17 -19.41 -12.84
CA SER A 62 -4.03 -19.93 -11.47
C SER A 62 -4.59 -18.98 -10.41
N CYS A 63 -4.61 -17.67 -10.67
CA CYS A 63 -5.04 -16.66 -9.72
C CYS A 63 -6.38 -16.03 -10.14
N SER A 64 -7.49 -16.67 -9.76
CA SER A 64 -8.84 -16.16 -10.07
C SER A 64 -9.15 -14.78 -9.46
N LEU A 65 -8.38 -14.32 -8.48
CA LEU A 65 -8.52 -12.98 -7.92
C LEU A 65 -8.14 -11.87 -8.92
N LEU A 66 -7.34 -12.18 -9.95
CA LEU A 66 -6.94 -11.22 -10.98
C LEU A 66 -8.06 -10.91 -11.97
N THR A 67 -9.14 -11.69 -11.98
CA THR A 67 -10.23 -11.55 -12.95
C THR A 67 -11.58 -11.28 -12.28
N LYS A 68 -11.63 -11.33 -10.95
CA LYS A 68 -12.86 -11.07 -10.18
C LYS A 68 -13.04 -9.59 -9.92
N GLU A 69 -14.29 -9.14 -10.03
CA GLU A 69 -14.68 -7.85 -9.50
C GLU A 69 -14.50 -7.81 -8.00
N TYR A 70 -13.93 -6.72 -7.54
CA TYR A 70 -13.91 -6.43 -6.13
C TYR A 70 -15.18 -5.70 -5.70
N ILE A 71 -15.76 -6.11 -4.56
CA ILE A 71 -17.01 -5.56 -4.05
C ILE A 71 -16.72 -4.70 -2.79
N PRO A 72 -16.72 -3.37 -2.90
CA PRO A 72 -16.48 -2.47 -1.79
C PRO A 72 -17.66 -2.40 -0.82
N PRO A 73 -17.42 -2.18 0.50
CA PRO A 73 -18.45 -1.74 1.41
C PRO A 73 -19.15 -0.48 0.87
N LEU A 74 -20.47 -0.50 0.69
CA LEU A 74 -21.19 0.47 -0.13
C LEU A 74 -20.98 1.94 0.30
N LEU A 75 -21.00 2.22 1.61
CA LEU A 75 -21.07 3.58 2.13
C LEU A 75 -19.71 4.28 2.24
N TRP A 76 -18.61 3.55 2.37
CA TRP A 76 -17.28 4.15 2.60
C TRP A 76 -16.16 3.46 1.80
N GLY A 77 -16.45 2.30 1.21
CA GLY A 77 -15.51 1.50 0.44
C GLY A 77 -15.23 2.03 -0.97
N LYS A 78 -16.03 2.95 -1.51
CA LYS A 78 -15.83 3.45 -2.88
C LYS A 78 -14.89 4.66 -2.99
N SER A 79 -14.50 5.26 -1.86
CA SER A 79 -13.61 6.44 -1.81
C SER A 79 -12.27 6.09 -1.16
N GLY A 80 -11.19 6.04 -1.96
CA GLY A 80 -9.86 5.70 -1.46
C GLY A 80 -9.24 6.76 -0.53
N HIS A 81 -9.56 8.04 -0.76
CA HIS A 81 -9.17 9.13 0.14
C HIS A 81 -9.84 8.98 1.51
N LEU A 82 -11.14 8.68 1.54
CA LEU A 82 -11.85 8.46 2.80
C LEU A 82 -11.28 7.27 3.55
N GLN A 83 -10.99 6.17 2.86
CA GLN A 83 -10.36 5.01 3.50
C GLN A 83 -8.99 5.33 4.06
N THR A 84 -8.14 6.03 3.32
CA THR A 84 -6.81 6.44 3.81
C THR A 84 -6.93 7.35 5.03
N ALA A 85 -7.86 8.30 5.03
CA ALA A 85 -8.10 9.20 6.14
C ALA A 85 -8.69 8.48 7.37
N LEU A 86 -9.72 7.65 7.18
CA LEU A 86 -10.32 6.83 8.24
C LEU A 86 -9.27 5.90 8.84
N TYR A 87 -8.49 5.23 8.01
CA TYR A 87 -7.47 4.29 8.47
C TYR A 87 -6.27 4.99 9.12
N GLY A 88 -5.88 6.17 8.62
CA GLY A 88 -4.85 7.00 9.23
C GLY A 88 -5.27 7.60 10.58
N LYS A 89 -6.56 7.91 10.76
CA LYS A 89 -7.10 8.56 11.98
C LYS A 89 -7.60 7.57 13.03
N MET A 90 -8.29 6.53 12.62
CA MET A 90 -8.87 5.52 13.52
C MET A 90 -7.88 4.37 13.79
N GLY A 91 -6.86 4.21 12.95
CA GLY A 91 -5.96 3.06 12.98
C GLY A 91 -6.71 1.74 12.76
N ARG A 92 -6.00 0.62 12.90
CA ARG A 92 -6.65 -0.66 13.20
C ARG A 92 -6.84 -0.72 14.70
N VAL A 93 -8.09 -0.68 15.15
CA VAL A 93 -8.49 -0.81 16.57
C VAL A 93 -7.94 -2.11 17.21
N SER A 94 -7.57 -3.10 16.38
CA SER A 94 -6.94 -4.36 16.82
C SER A 94 -5.84 -4.80 15.87
N SER A 95 -4.70 -4.09 15.87
CA SER A 95 -3.52 -4.50 15.10
C SER A 95 -2.80 -5.67 15.80
N PRO A 96 -2.47 -6.76 15.09
CA PRO A 96 -1.70 -7.86 15.66
C PRO A 96 -0.30 -7.39 16.06
N HIS A 97 0.30 -8.01 17.08
CA HIS A 97 1.65 -7.72 17.57
C HIS A 97 2.56 -8.93 17.29
N PRO A 98 2.96 -9.16 16.02
CA PRO A 98 3.85 -10.27 15.71
C PRO A 98 5.18 -10.07 16.46
N TYR A 99 5.69 -11.15 17.05
CA TYR A 99 6.97 -11.13 17.74
C TYR A 99 8.10 -11.28 16.72
N GLY A 100 8.94 -10.25 16.63
CA GLY A 100 10.09 -10.21 15.75
C GLY A 100 11.38 -9.95 16.51
N LEU A 101 12.47 -10.58 16.09
CA LEU A 101 13.80 -10.35 16.63
C LEU A 101 14.50 -9.23 15.85
N ARG A 102 14.77 -8.11 16.53
CA ARG A 102 15.53 -7.00 15.94
C ARG A 102 16.97 -7.40 15.68
N LYS A 103 17.43 -7.13 14.47
CA LYS A 103 18.81 -7.31 14.03
C LYS A 103 19.43 -5.94 13.79
N PHE A 104 20.74 -5.87 14.06
CA PHE A 104 21.55 -4.66 13.95
C PHE A 104 22.69 -4.95 13.00
N LEU A 105 22.88 -4.08 12.01
CA LEU A 105 23.93 -4.17 11.02
C LEU A 105 24.73 -2.87 11.04
N THR A 106 26.03 -2.98 11.27
CA THR A 106 26.95 -1.85 11.14
C THR A 106 27.25 -1.63 9.67
N MET A 107 26.93 -0.44 9.18
CA MET A 107 27.15 -0.01 7.80
C MET A 107 28.56 0.59 7.64
N PRO A 108 29.12 0.63 6.41
CA PRO A 108 30.46 1.19 6.17
C PRO A 108 30.62 2.67 6.57
N ASP A 109 29.53 3.44 6.56
CA ASP A 109 29.50 4.85 6.98
C ASP A 109 29.31 5.03 8.50
N GLY A 110 29.37 3.93 9.28
CA GLY A 110 29.13 3.93 10.72
C GLY A 110 27.65 3.95 11.11
N ALA A 111 26.71 3.98 10.15
CA ALA A 111 25.28 3.90 10.45
C ALA A 111 24.92 2.53 11.04
N THR A 112 23.99 2.50 11.98
CA THR A 112 23.41 1.26 12.51
C THR A 112 22.09 1.01 11.82
N ALA A 113 22.12 0.19 10.77
CA ALA A 113 20.92 -0.26 10.09
C ALA A 113 20.22 -1.32 10.95
N THR A 114 18.88 -1.28 11.00
CA THR A 114 18.11 -2.29 11.73
C THR A 114 16.99 -2.85 10.88
N PHE A 115 16.63 -4.09 11.18
CA PHE A 115 15.46 -4.75 10.61
C PHE A 115 14.93 -5.75 11.63
N ASP A 116 13.65 -6.08 11.56
CA ASP A 116 13.05 -7.08 12.44
C ASP A 116 12.78 -8.37 11.65
N LEU A 117 13.21 -9.50 12.22
CA LEU A 117 13.06 -10.83 11.65
C LEU A 117 11.93 -11.59 12.38
N PHE A 118 10.98 -12.09 11.62
CA PHE A 118 9.79 -12.79 12.10
C PHE A 118 9.77 -14.20 11.50
N GLU A 119 9.75 -15.23 12.34
CA GLU A 119 9.69 -16.64 11.88
C GLU A 119 8.30 -17.01 11.37
N SER A 120 8.20 -18.02 10.50
CA SER A 120 6.90 -18.56 10.09
C SER A 120 6.16 -19.17 11.29
N LEU A 121 4.83 -19.05 11.30
CA LEU A 121 3.96 -19.64 12.34
C LEU A 121 3.26 -20.92 11.88
N SER A 122 3.52 -21.34 10.65
CA SER A 122 2.94 -22.52 10.00
C SER A 122 3.91 -23.01 8.92
N ASP A 123 3.69 -24.21 8.41
CA ASP A 123 4.45 -24.70 7.26
C ASP A 123 3.92 -24.04 5.98
N HIS A 124 4.83 -23.66 5.10
CA HIS A 124 4.44 -23.15 3.78
C HIS A 124 3.78 -24.28 2.98
N CYS A 125 2.70 -23.98 2.25
CA CYS A 125 1.89 -24.99 1.55
C CYS A 125 2.64 -25.82 0.50
N THR A 126 3.77 -25.30 0.01
CA THR A 126 4.65 -26.02 -0.95
C THR A 126 5.82 -26.75 -0.27
N GLY A 127 5.99 -26.63 1.04
CA GLY A 127 7.15 -27.14 1.79
C GLY A 127 8.47 -26.39 1.52
N VAL A 128 8.46 -25.34 0.71
CA VAL A 128 9.64 -24.53 0.40
C VAL A 128 9.85 -23.46 1.47
N ASP A 129 11.10 -23.26 1.91
CA ASP A 129 11.48 -22.14 2.76
C ASP A 129 11.46 -20.83 1.96
N VAL A 130 10.53 -19.93 2.30
CA VAL A 130 10.36 -18.64 1.62
C VAL A 130 10.43 -17.49 2.62
N THR A 131 11.34 -16.55 2.40
CA THR A 131 11.45 -15.31 3.17
C THR A 131 10.94 -14.11 2.37
N MET A 132 9.96 -13.41 2.92
CA MET A 132 9.53 -12.10 2.44
C MET A 132 10.47 -11.01 2.98
N VAL A 133 11.22 -10.35 2.09
CA VAL A 133 12.07 -9.19 2.43
C VAL A 133 11.32 -7.90 2.11
N ILE A 134 10.96 -7.17 3.16
CA ILE A 134 9.93 -6.12 3.11
C ILE A 134 10.56 -4.74 3.36
N CYS A 135 10.31 -3.81 2.44
CA CYS A 135 10.66 -2.40 2.56
C CYS A 135 9.40 -1.56 2.83
N PRO A 136 9.25 -0.99 4.04
CA PRO A 136 8.16 -0.07 4.35
C PRO A 136 8.20 1.23 3.53
N GLY A 137 7.10 1.97 3.56
CA GLY A 137 7.01 3.31 2.99
C GLY A 137 7.88 4.35 3.72
N ILE A 138 7.79 5.61 3.29
CA ILE A 138 8.65 6.71 3.76
C ILE A 138 8.65 6.86 5.29
N GLY A 139 9.83 6.88 5.89
CA GLY A 139 10.01 7.04 7.34
C GLY A 139 9.28 6.01 8.20
N ASN A 140 8.94 4.85 7.64
CA ASN A 140 8.27 3.78 8.36
C ASN A 140 9.26 2.69 8.79
N HIS A 141 8.75 1.79 9.62
CA HIS A 141 9.49 0.72 10.27
C HIS A 141 8.54 -0.46 10.52
N SER A 142 9.10 -1.56 11.02
CA SER A 142 8.42 -2.82 11.32
C SER A 142 7.17 -2.68 12.21
N GLU A 143 7.19 -1.73 13.15
CA GLU A 143 6.16 -1.60 14.20
C GLU A 143 4.89 -0.86 13.73
N LYS A 144 4.85 -0.40 12.47
CA LYS A 144 3.66 0.26 11.92
C LYS A 144 2.51 -0.74 11.70
N HIS A 145 1.28 -0.32 11.98
CA HIS A 145 0.10 -1.20 11.96
C HIS A 145 -0.11 -1.95 10.64
N TYR A 146 0.10 -1.31 9.49
CA TYR A 146 -0.07 -1.95 8.18
C TYR A 146 0.98 -3.05 7.95
N ILE A 147 2.23 -2.80 8.35
CA ILE A 147 3.31 -3.79 8.29
C ILE A 147 3.01 -4.95 9.23
N ARG A 148 2.66 -4.67 10.49
CA ARG A 148 2.34 -5.71 11.47
C ARG A 148 1.19 -6.60 11.01
N THR A 149 0.17 -6.02 10.39
CA THR A 149 -0.94 -6.80 9.83
C THR A 149 -0.47 -7.68 8.67
N PHE A 150 0.36 -7.13 7.77
CA PHE A 150 0.90 -7.89 6.64
C PHE A 150 1.78 -9.06 7.12
N VAL A 151 2.68 -8.79 8.07
CA VAL A 151 3.58 -9.78 8.66
C VAL A 151 2.80 -10.87 9.38
N ASP A 152 1.81 -10.53 10.22
CA ASP A 152 0.97 -11.51 10.90
C ASP A 152 0.26 -12.46 9.92
N TYR A 153 -0.30 -11.92 8.83
CA TYR A 153 -0.91 -12.73 7.78
C TYR A 153 0.11 -13.63 7.09
N ALA A 154 1.27 -13.08 6.69
CA ALA A 154 2.32 -13.82 6.00
C ALA A 154 2.89 -14.97 6.86
N GLN A 155 3.15 -14.72 8.14
CA GLN A 155 3.63 -15.76 9.07
C GLN A 155 2.65 -16.94 9.18
N LYS A 156 1.35 -16.65 9.24
CA LYS A 156 0.26 -17.65 9.26
C LYS A 156 0.06 -18.40 7.94
N GLN A 157 0.73 -17.98 6.88
CA GLN A 157 0.77 -18.68 5.59
C GLN A 157 2.12 -19.39 5.36
N GLY A 158 2.97 -19.42 6.38
CA GLY A 158 4.24 -20.12 6.37
C GLY A 158 5.42 -19.34 5.80
N TYR A 159 5.29 -18.02 5.67
CA TYR A 159 6.40 -17.17 5.25
C TYR A 159 7.21 -16.66 6.46
N ARG A 160 8.55 -16.72 6.35
CA ARG A 160 9.43 -15.90 7.19
C ARG A 160 9.37 -14.46 6.68
N CYS A 161 9.38 -13.46 7.57
CA CYS A 161 9.40 -12.05 7.17
C CYS A 161 10.65 -11.34 7.73
N ALA A 162 11.33 -10.57 6.90
CA ALA A 162 12.37 -9.64 7.31
C ALA A 162 11.94 -8.22 6.91
N VAL A 163 11.74 -7.33 7.89
CA VAL A 163 11.23 -5.98 7.62
C VAL A 163 12.27 -4.93 7.95
N LEU A 164 12.66 -4.15 6.95
CA LEU A 164 13.58 -3.04 7.11
C LEU A 164 12.99 -1.96 8.02
N ASN A 165 13.82 -1.43 8.92
CA ASN A 165 13.55 -0.19 9.63
C ASN A 165 14.38 0.93 8.99
N HIS A 166 13.73 1.93 8.42
CA HIS A 166 14.43 3.07 7.83
C HIS A 166 15.30 3.78 8.89
N LEU A 167 16.50 4.21 8.50
CA LEU A 167 17.42 4.93 9.41
C LEU A 167 16.73 6.16 10.02
N GLY A 168 16.67 6.21 11.35
CA GLY A 168 16.01 7.29 12.10
C GLY A 168 14.49 7.19 12.18
N ALA A 169 13.87 6.11 11.69
CA ALA A 169 12.41 5.93 11.75
C ALA A 169 11.92 5.28 13.06
N LEU A 170 12.75 4.47 13.71
CA LEU A 170 12.41 3.88 15.00
C LEU A 170 12.64 4.90 16.12
N PRO A 171 11.67 5.10 17.04
CA PRO A 171 11.77 6.13 18.07
C PRO A 171 12.86 5.84 19.12
N ASN A 172 13.18 4.57 19.35
CA ASN A 172 14.08 4.13 20.43
C ASN A 172 15.45 3.68 19.92
N ILE A 173 15.82 4.05 18.69
CA ILE A 173 17.11 3.71 18.09
C ILE A 173 17.81 5.00 17.71
N GLU A 174 18.97 5.24 18.30
CA GLU A 174 19.77 6.42 18.01
C GLU A 174 20.39 6.33 16.60
N LEU A 175 20.49 7.50 15.95
CA LEU A 175 21.24 7.64 14.72
C LEU A 175 22.73 7.66 15.04
N THR A 176 23.45 6.63 14.59
CA THR A 176 24.91 6.51 14.80
C THR A 176 25.75 7.13 13.68
N SER A 177 25.11 7.76 12.69
CA SER A 177 25.77 8.49 11.61
C SER A 177 24.98 9.77 11.27
N PRO A 178 25.59 10.76 10.59
CA PRO A 178 24.92 12.01 10.23
C PRO A 178 23.91 11.85 9.07
N ARG A 179 23.45 10.63 8.78
CA ARG A 179 22.53 10.32 7.68
C ARG A 179 21.23 9.73 8.19
N VAL A 180 20.12 10.22 7.64
CA VAL A 180 18.79 9.61 7.76
C VAL A 180 18.45 8.84 6.48
N PHE A 181 17.38 8.06 6.51
CA PHE A 181 16.90 7.38 5.30
C PHE A 181 16.69 8.38 4.15
N THR A 182 16.94 7.94 2.90
CA THR A 182 16.69 8.76 1.71
C THR A 182 15.91 7.97 0.67
N TYR A 183 15.18 8.68 -0.20
CA TYR A 183 14.21 8.11 -1.15
C TYR A 183 14.77 7.02 -2.07
N GLY A 184 16.06 7.09 -2.40
CA GLY A 184 16.72 6.20 -3.36
C GLY A 184 17.86 5.39 -2.79
N CYS A 185 18.13 5.43 -1.48
CA CYS A 185 19.20 4.63 -0.90
C CYS A 185 18.75 3.17 -0.77
N THR A 186 19.53 2.27 -1.36
CA THR A 186 19.29 0.82 -1.35
C THR A 186 20.22 0.08 -0.39
N TRP A 187 21.12 0.79 0.30
CA TRP A 187 22.20 0.19 1.08
C TRP A 187 21.69 -0.62 2.27
N GLU A 188 20.81 -0.05 3.08
CA GLU A 188 20.25 -0.73 4.24
C GLU A 188 19.38 -1.93 3.84
N PHE A 189 18.59 -1.77 2.76
CA PHE A 189 17.79 -2.85 2.21
C PHE A 189 18.68 -3.98 1.68
N GLY A 190 19.72 -3.66 0.93
CA GLY A 190 20.69 -4.61 0.42
C GLY A 190 21.45 -5.34 1.53
N ALA A 191 21.83 -4.64 2.59
CA ALA A 191 22.48 -5.24 3.77
C ALA A 191 21.56 -6.23 4.48
N MET A 192 20.27 -5.89 4.65
CA MET A 192 19.26 -6.81 5.17
C MET A 192 19.10 -8.04 4.27
N VAL A 193 18.94 -7.86 2.95
CA VAL A 193 18.82 -8.99 2.01
C VAL A 193 20.07 -9.88 2.04
N GLY A 194 21.26 -9.29 2.09
CA GLY A 194 22.52 -10.01 2.22
C GLY A 194 22.60 -10.83 3.51
N TYR A 195 22.17 -10.26 4.64
CA TYR A 195 22.07 -10.98 5.91
C TYR A 195 21.13 -12.18 5.79
N ILE A 196 19.96 -12.01 5.19
CA ILE A 196 18.97 -13.09 5.01
C ILE A 196 19.52 -14.20 4.13
N LYS A 197 20.11 -13.88 2.98
CA LYS A 197 20.72 -14.87 2.08
C LYS A 197 21.84 -15.66 2.76
N LYS A 198 22.63 -15.01 3.63
CA LYS A 198 23.71 -15.65 4.39
C LYS A 198 23.17 -16.53 5.51
N THR A 199 22.16 -16.07 6.23
CA THR A 199 21.60 -16.77 7.40
C THR A 199 20.73 -17.96 6.98
N PHE A 200 20.00 -17.83 5.88
CA PHE A 200 19.10 -18.85 5.34
C PHE A 200 19.49 -19.18 3.88
N PRO A 201 20.58 -19.94 3.67
CA PRO A 201 21.14 -20.15 2.34
C PRO A 201 20.28 -21.01 1.40
N GLN A 202 19.15 -21.55 1.85
CA GLN A 202 18.20 -22.29 1.02
C GLN A 202 16.91 -21.50 0.75
N THR A 203 16.71 -20.37 1.43
CA THR A 203 15.46 -19.62 1.33
C THR A 203 15.31 -19.01 -0.06
N GLN A 204 14.10 -19.11 -0.60
CA GLN A 204 13.67 -18.30 -1.73
C GLN A 204 13.14 -16.96 -1.23
N LEU A 205 13.29 -15.91 -2.02
CA LEU A 205 12.92 -14.55 -1.64
C LEU A 205 11.69 -14.08 -2.39
N ILE A 206 10.76 -13.48 -1.64
CA ILE A 206 9.75 -12.59 -2.20
C ILE A 206 10.10 -11.19 -1.73
N VAL A 207 10.37 -10.30 -2.67
CA VAL A 207 10.72 -8.91 -2.36
C VAL A 207 9.43 -8.10 -2.29
N VAL A 208 9.21 -7.31 -1.25
CA VAL A 208 7.98 -6.52 -1.08
C VAL A 208 8.32 -5.07 -0.77
N GLY A 209 7.75 -4.13 -1.51
CA GLY A 209 7.95 -2.69 -1.28
C GLY A 209 6.64 -1.94 -1.20
N PHE A 210 6.41 -1.18 -0.13
CA PHE A 210 5.19 -0.38 0.04
C PHE A 210 5.43 1.10 -0.23
N SER A 211 4.63 1.72 -1.09
CA SER A 211 4.72 3.13 -1.45
C SER A 211 6.15 3.50 -1.89
N LEU A 212 6.85 4.34 -1.12
CA LEU A 212 8.27 4.62 -1.31
C LEU A 212 9.13 3.34 -1.37
N GLY A 213 8.86 2.38 -0.50
CA GLY A 213 9.60 1.12 -0.45
C GLY A 213 9.56 0.38 -1.79
N GLY A 214 8.51 0.56 -2.59
CA GLY A 214 8.41 0.05 -3.96
C GLY A 214 9.54 0.57 -4.86
N ASN A 215 9.87 1.86 -4.78
CA ASN A 215 10.99 2.44 -5.53
C ASN A 215 12.33 1.87 -5.08
N ILE A 216 12.53 1.72 -3.76
CA ILE A 216 13.78 1.19 -3.20
C ILE A 216 14.01 -0.25 -3.65
N VAL A 217 13.00 -1.12 -3.54
CA VAL A 217 13.15 -2.54 -3.93
C VAL A 217 13.32 -2.72 -5.43
N CYS A 218 12.60 -1.94 -6.25
CA CYS A 218 12.76 -1.99 -7.70
C CYS A 218 14.16 -1.51 -8.12
N LYS A 219 14.63 -0.41 -7.53
CA LYS A 219 16.00 0.09 -7.76
C LYS A 219 17.03 -0.95 -7.34
N PHE A 220 16.91 -1.50 -6.13
CA PHE A 220 17.81 -2.53 -5.62
C PHE A 220 17.94 -3.71 -6.59
N LEU A 221 16.83 -4.25 -7.08
CA LEU A 221 16.85 -5.37 -8.04
C LEU A 221 17.38 -4.98 -9.42
N GLY A 222 17.23 -3.72 -9.83
CA GLY A 222 17.74 -3.19 -11.10
C GLY A 222 19.22 -2.78 -11.07
N GLU A 223 19.81 -2.55 -9.90
CA GLU A 223 21.20 -2.10 -9.75
C GLU A 223 22.22 -3.19 -10.09
N ASN A 224 21.92 -4.45 -9.74
CA ASN A 224 22.82 -5.57 -9.99
C ASN A 224 22.03 -6.86 -10.17
N ARG A 225 22.42 -7.67 -11.17
CA ARG A 225 21.80 -8.98 -11.43
C ARG A 225 21.93 -9.94 -10.25
N THR A 226 23.01 -9.86 -9.47
CA THR A 226 23.20 -10.71 -8.28
C THR A 226 22.14 -10.44 -7.19
N ASN A 227 21.54 -9.24 -7.18
CA ASN A 227 20.44 -8.92 -6.26
C ASN A 227 19.19 -9.76 -6.55
N GLN A 228 19.02 -10.25 -7.78
CA GLN A 228 17.90 -11.08 -8.23
C GLN A 228 18.09 -12.57 -7.88
N GLU A 229 19.26 -12.98 -7.41
CA GLU A 229 19.50 -14.39 -7.04
C GLU A 229 18.49 -14.85 -5.98
N ARG A 230 17.83 -15.98 -6.26
CA ARG A 230 16.78 -16.60 -5.44
C ARG A 230 15.52 -15.75 -5.24
N VAL A 231 15.35 -14.67 -5.99
CA VAL A 231 14.13 -13.87 -5.95
C VAL A 231 13.09 -14.50 -6.86
N LEU A 232 12.02 -15.04 -6.29
CA LEU A 232 10.89 -15.60 -7.04
C LEU A 232 10.09 -14.49 -7.72
N CYS A 233 9.82 -13.43 -6.95
CA CYS A 233 9.17 -12.24 -7.45
C CYS A 233 9.41 -11.03 -6.55
N CYS A 234 9.13 -9.85 -7.09
CA CYS A 234 9.05 -8.59 -6.37
C CYS A 234 7.63 -8.04 -6.46
N VAL A 235 7.04 -7.67 -5.34
CA VAL A 235 5.70 -7.11 -5.21
C VAL A 235 5.85 -5.65 -4.77
N SER A 236 5.67 -4.73 -5.70
CA SER A 236 5.67 -3.30 -5.40
C SER A 236 4.25 -2.80 -5.24
N VAL A 237 3.90 -2.20 -4.10
CA VAL A 237 2.53 -1.92 -3.65
C VAL A 237 2.33 -0.41 -3.53
N CYS A 238 1.43 0.18 -4.31
CA CYS A 238 1.15 1.63 -4.35
C CYS A 238 2.39 2.49 -4.67
N GLN A 239 3.33 2.00 -5.50
CA GLN A 239 4.55 2.74 -5.81
C GLN A 239 4.23 4.05 -6.52
N GLY A 240 4.76 5.15 -5.97
CA GLY A 240 4.72 6.44 -6.64
C GLY A 240 5.73 6.44 -7.78
N TYR A 241 5.25 6.45 -9.03
CA TYR A 241 6.09 6.62 -10.22
C TYR A 241 6.08 8.08 -10.67
N SER A 242 7.28 8.62 -10.92
CA SER A 242 7.56 9.92 -11.54
C SER A 242 6.53 11.04 -11.25
N ALA A 243 6.81 11.86 -10.24
CA ALA A 243 6.02 13.07 -9.96
C ALA A 243 6.01 14.08 -11.14
N LEU A 244 6.87 13.89 -12.16
CA LEU A 244 7.01 14.78 -13.31
C LEU A 244 6.45 14.22 -14.62
N ARG A 245 6.23 12.90 -14.75
CA ARG A 245 5.71 12.27 -15.98
C ARG A 245 4.93 11.01 -15.65
N HIS A 246 3.60 11.10 -15.65
CA HIS A 246 2.67 10.00 -15.37
C HIS A 246 2.70 8.79 -16.36
N TYR A 247 3.54 8.79 -17.41
CA TYR A 247 3.38 7.88 -18.56
C TYR A 247 4.53 6.91 -18.87
N VAL A 248 5.47 6.65 -17.97
CA VAL A 248 6.63 5.78 -18.27
C VAL A 248 6.53 4.40 -17.60
N LEU A 249 5.56 3.60 -18.04
CA LEU A 249 5.53 2.14 -17.81
C LEU A 249 6.25 1.35 -18.93
N LYS A 250 6.76 2.02 -19.97
CA LYS A 250 7.25 1.38 -21.21
C LYS A 250 8.75 1.02 -21.24
N ARG A 251 9.52 1.14 -20.14
CA ARG A 251 10.99 1.00 -20.19
C ARG A 251 11.64 -0.07 -19.32
N PHE A 252 10.88 -1.04 -18.83
CA PHE A 252 11.43 -2.26 -18.23
C PHE A 252 11.31 -3.42 -19.24
N ALA A 253 12.23 -3.46 -20.21
CA ALA A 253 12.19 -4.34 -21.38
C ALA A 253 12.49 -5.84 -21.10
N THR A 254 12.63 -6.24 -19.84
CA THR A 254 12.99 -7.62 -19.45
C THR A 254 12.13 -8.18 -18.32
N MET A 255 11.12 -7.43 -17.88
CA MET A 255 10.33 -7.75 -16.70
C MET A 255 8.87 -8.00 -17.08
N VAL A 256 8.36 -9.15 -16.65
CA VAL A 256 6.92 -9.32 -16.50
C VAL A 256 6.47 -8.34 -15.42
N VAL A 257 5.63 -7.38 -15.77
CA VAL A 257 4.88 -6.56 -14.82
C VAL A 257 3.48 -7.13 -14.82
N TYR A 258 2.97 -7.58 -13.68
CA TYR A 258 1.52 -7.63 -13.49
C TYR A 258 1.15 -6.38 -12.77
N ILE A 259 0.37 -5.50 -13.40
CA ILE A 259 -0.36 -4.48 -12.66
C ILE A 259 -1.61 -5.18 -12.13
N ILE A 260 -1.66 -5.42 -10.82
CA ILE A 260 -2.85 -5.96 -10.18
C ILE A 260 -3.42 -4.87 -9.30
N TYR A 261 -4.62 -4.40 -9.63
CA TYR A 261 -5.42 -3.59 -8.72
C TYR A 261 -6.05 -4.52 -7.67
N ILE A 262 -5.27 -4.96 -6.67
CA ILE A 262 -5.86 -5.73 -5.58
C ILE A 262 -6.49 -4.77 -4.58
N TYR A 263 -7.81 -4.80 -4.56
CA TYR A 263 -8.62 -4.18 -3.53
C TYR A 263 -8.61 -5.04 -2.25
N VAL A 264 -7.60 -4.90 -1.40
CA VAL A 264 -7.60 -5.54 -0.06
C VAL A 264 -7.78 -4.48 1.02
N TYR A 265 -9.00 -4.34 1.55
CA TYR A 265 -9.37 -3.70 2.84
C TYR A 265 -8.74 -2.33 3.22
N ILE A 266 -7.97 -1.71 2.33
CA ILE A 266 -7.24 -0.44 2.45
C ILE A 266 -7.15 0.10 1.02
N TYR A 267 -8.06 0.99 0.61
CA TYR A 267 -8.06 1.46 -0.79
C TYR A 267 -7.20 2.70 -0.87
N ILE A 268 -5.93 2.43 -1.07
CA ILE A 268 -5.12 3.23 -1.97
C ILE A 268 -5.35 2.62 -3.36
N TYR A 269 -5.14 3.35 -4.46
CA TYR A 269 -4.92 2.68 -5.75
C TYR A 269 -3.66 1.83 -5.58
N ILE A 270 -3.86 0.56 -5.23
CA ILE A 270 -2.76 -0.35 -5.00
C ILE A 270 -2.28 -0.80 -6.37
N TYR A 271 -1.34 -0.03 -6.92
CA TYR A 271 -0.47 -0.52 -7.98
C TYR A 271 0.33 -1.64 -7.38
N ILE A 272 -0.09 -2.89 -7.58
CA ILE A 272 0.77 -4.04 -7.32
C ILE A 272 1.47 -4.32 -8.63
N CYS A 273 2.76 -4.01 -8.71
CA CYS A 273 3.63 -4.48 -9.79
C CYS A 273 4.33 -5.74 -9.30
N ILE A 274 3.95 -6.91 -9.86
CA ILE A 274 4.70 -8.14 -9.62
C ILE A 274 5.76 -8.29 -10.71
N TYR A 275 7.03 -8.29 -10.32
CA TYR A 275 8.17 -8.56 -11.18
C TYR A 275 8.66 -9.99 -10.94
N MET A 276 8.66 -10.85 -11.95
CA MET A 276 9.18 -12.21 -11.85
C MET A 276 10.51 -12.33 -12.59
N TYR A 277 11.43 -13.14 -12.05
CA TYR A 277 12.79 -13.33 -12.53
C TYR A 277 13.07 -14.79 -12.88
#